data_AF-A0A3B8ZIS3-F1
#
_entry.id   AF-A0A3B8ZIS3-F1
#
_cell.length_a   1.000
_cell.length_b   1.000
_cell.length_c   1.000
_cell.angle_alpha   90.00
_cell.angle_beta   90.00
_cell.angle_gamma   90.00
#
_symmetry.space_group_name_H-M   'P 1'
#
loop_
_entity.id
_entity.type
_entity.pdbx_description
1 polymer ?
#
loop_
_entity_poly.entity_id
_entity_poly.type
_entity_poly.pdbx_seq_one_letter_code
_entity_poly.pdbx_strand_id
1 'polypeptide(L)'
;MADQAGEKKHEATAHRRQQARDQGQVARSQDLGSALLLLVAVGLLWWAGPDMGSTLAELMKAGLTQDRYWDLGPQSASGLVAASVLNCLWVMSPLLAGVCVIIVLNHWGPSGIMFLPE
;
A
#
# COMPACT_ATOMS: atom_id res chain seq x y z
N MET A 1 -11.14 31.58 -25.82
CA MET A 1 -10.27 32.75 -25.55
C MET A 1 -9.51 32.44 -24.29
N ALA A 2 -8.19 32.50 -24.35
CA ALA A 2 -7.29 32.15 -23.26
C ALA A 2 -7.34 33.25 -22.19
N ASP A 3 -7.92 32.93 -21.03
CA ASP A 3 -7.67 33.74 -19.84
C ASP A 3 -6.25 33.46 -19.41
N GLN A 4 -5.41 34.44 -19.72
CA GLN A 4 -3.98 34.43 -19.53
C GLN A 4 -3.69 34.15 -18.05
N ALA A 5 -2.89 33.11 -17.83
CA ALA A 5 -2.09 32.92 -16.64
C ALA A 5 -1.19 34.15 -16.42
N GLY A 6 -1.78 35.19 -15.84
CA GLY A 6 -1.02 36.30 -15.27
C GLY A 6 -0.37 35.78 -14.01
N GLU A 7 0.93 35.51 -14.08
CA GLU A 7 1.79 35.24 -12.94
C GLU A 7 1.55 36.32 -11.87
N LYS A 8 0.80 35.98 -10.82
CA LYS A 8 0.56 36.88 -9.68
C LYS A 8 1.88 37.04 -8.93
N LYS A 9 2.62 38.09 -9.29
CA LYS A 9 3.96 38.48 -8.81
C LYS A 9 4.00 38.99 -7.36
N HIS A 10 2.94 38.84 -6.59
CA HIS A 10 2.82 39.37 -5.22
C HIS A 10 2.35 38.27 -4.28
N GLU A 11 3.03 38.14 -3.14
CA GLU A 11 2.64 37.23 -2.07
C GLU A 11 1.19 37.50 -1.64
N ALA A 12 0.44 36.43 -1.37
CA ALA A 12 -0.91 36.55 -0.87
C ALA A 12 -0.92 37.33 0.46
N THR A 13 -1.69 38.41 0.53
CA THR A 13 -1.93 39.17 1.75
C THR A 13 -2.43 38.25 2.87
N ALA A 14 -2.06 38.56 4.12
CA ALA A 14 -2.39 37.74 5.30
C ALA A 14 -3.87 37.33 5.35
N HIS A 15 -4.78 38.27 5.03
CA HIS A 15 -6.22 38.06 4.94
C HIS A 15 -6.64 37.03 3.86
N ARG A 16 -5.97 37.00 2.69
CA ARG A 16 -6.25 36.00 1.64
C ARG A 16 -5.73 34.61 2.02
N ARG A 17 -4.62 34.53 2.75
CA ARG A 17 -4.08 33.26 3.27
C ARG A 17 -4.96 32.69 4.38
N GLN A 18 -5.47 33.53 5.27
CA GLN A 18 -6.49 33.14 6.26
C GLN A 18 -7.77 32.69 5.58
N GLN A 19 -8.32 33.47 4.65
CA GLN A 19 -9.53 33.10 3.93
C GLN A 19 -9.38 31.80 3.12
N ALA A 20 -8.20 31.52 2.54
CA ALA A 20 -7.92 30.23 1.89
C ALA A 20 -7.88 29.07 2.91
N ARG A 21 -7.33 29.28 4.11
CA ARG A 21 -7.35 28.30 5.21
C ARG A 21 -8.77 28.05 5.73
N ASP A 22 -9.56 29.12 5.92
CA ASP A 22 -10.95 29.05 6.38
C ASP A 22 -11.86 28.38 5.35
N GLN A 23 -11.55 28.52 4.05
CA GLN A 23 -12.23 27.81 2.96
C GLN A 23 -11.73 26.36 2.77
N GLY A 24 -10.87 25.86 3.65
CA GLY A 24 -10.32 24.50 3.56
C GLY A 24 -9.33 24.28 2.42
N GLN A 25 -8.86 25.35 1.75
CA GLN A 25 -7.77 25.29 0.77
C GLN A 25 -6.43 25.22 1.49
N VAL A 26 -6.19 24.08 2.15
CA VAL A 26 -4.86 23.72 2.64
C VAL A 26 -4.02 23.30 1.43
N ALA A 27 -2.75 23.73 1.37
CA ALA A 27 -1.83 23.32 0.32
C ALA A 27 -1.64 21.79 0.36
N ARG A 28 -2.37 21.08 -0.50
CA ARG A 28 -2.26 19.63 -0.67
C ARG A 28 -1.04 19.35 -1.52
N SER A 29 0.07 18.98 -0.91
CA SER A 29 1.24 18.52 -1.66
C SER A 29 0.97 17.09 -2.14
N GLN A 30 0.49 16.97 -3.38
CA GLN A 30 0.20 15.68 -4.02
C GLN A 30 1.44 14.76 -4.01
N ASP A 31 2.63 15.36 -4.10
CA ASP A 31 3.91 14.66 -4.07
C ASP A 31 4.20 13.98 -2.73
N LEU A 32 3.74 14.55 -1.60
CA LEU A 32 3.99 13.97 -0.27
C LEU A 32 3.25 12.65 -0.09
N GLY A 33 2.00 12.57 -0.56
CA GLY A 33 1.22 11.32 -0.54
C GLY A 33 1.84 10.22 -1.39
N SER A 34 2.31 10.59 -2.59
CA SER A 34 3.00 9.66 -3.49
C SER A 34 4.35 9.20 -2.94
N ALA A 35 5.13 10.07 -2.29
CA ALA A 35 6.40 9.70 -1.65
C ALA A 35 6.19 8.73 -0.49
N LEU A 36 5.19 8.99 0.37
CA LEU A 36 4.88 8.12 1.50
C LEU A 36 4.38 6.74 1.05
N LEU A 37 3.53 6.72 0.02
CA LEU A 37 3.09 5.51 -0.66
C LEU A 37 4.27 4.65 -1.12
N LEU A 38 5.23 5.27 -1.80
CA LEU A 38 6.39 4.58 -2.36
C LEU A 38 7.30 4.04 -1.25
N LEU A 39 7.52 4.80 -0.18
CA LEU A 39 8.26 4.34 1.00
C LEU A 39 7.61 3.11 1.67
N VAL A 40 6.29 3.13 1.86
CA VAL A 40 5.55 2.00 2.46
C VAL A 40 5.63 0.77 1.55
N ALA A 41 5.42 0.94 0.24
CA ALA A 41 5.48 -0.16 -0.72
C ALA A 41 6.87 -0.81 -0.76
N VAL A 42 7.93 0.00 -0.81
CA VAL A 42 9.32 -0.51 -0.80
C VAL A 42 9.66 -1.17 0.54
N GLY A 43 9.26 -0.57 1.66
CA GLY A 43 9.49 -1.15 3.00
C GLY A 43 8.82 -2.52 3.16
N LEU A 44 7.58 -2.66 2.69
CA LEU A 44 6.87 -3.93 2.71
C LEU A 44 7.50 -4.98 1.81
N LEU A 45 7.90 -4.60 0.60
CA LEU A 45 8.57 -5.52 -0.31
C LEU A 45 9.92 -5.97 0.25
N TRP A 46 10.65 -5.08 0.92
CA TRP A 46 11.92 -5.42 1.55
C TRP A 46 11.75 -6.40 2.73
N TRP A 47 10.70 -6.21 3.53
CA TRP A 47 10.43 -7.07 4.68
C TRP A 47 9.80 -8.42 4.31
N ALA A 48 8.81 -8.43 3.40
CA ALA A 48 8.07 -9.63 3.02
C ALA A 48 8.69 -10.40 1.84
N GLY A 49 9.46 -9.72 0.98
CA GLY A 49 10.04 -10.30 -0.23
C GLY A 49 10.87 -11.56 -0.03
N PRO A 50 11.76 -11.66 0.99
CA PRO A 50 12.54 -12.87 1.24
C PRO A 50 11.66 -14.09 1.51
N ASP A 51 10.65 -13.94 2.36
CA ASP A 51 9.72 -15.00 2.76
C ASP A 51 8.88 -15.48 1.55
N MET A 52 8.32 -14.54 0.80
CA MET A 52 7.62 -14.81 -0.46
C MET A 52 8.49 -15.58 -1.47
N GLY A 53 9.75 -15.15 -1.62
CA GLY A 53 10.70 -15.78 -2.51
C GLY A 53 11.06 -17.20 -2.07
N SER A 54 11.30 -17.42 -0.77
CA SER A 54 11.60 -18.75 -0.24
C SER A 54 10.43 -19.71 -0.37
N THR A 55 9.20 -19.29 -0.04
CA THR A 55 8.01 -20.15 -0.18
C THR A 55 7.79 -20.53 -1.63
N LEU A 56 7.94 -19.60 -2.57
CA LEU A 56 7.78 -19.89 -3.99
C LEU A 56 8.86 -20.88 -4.47
N ALA A 57 10.11 -20.68 -4.07
CA ALA A 57 11.21 -21.59 -4.39
C ALA A 57 11.00 -22.99 -3.79
N GLU A 58 10.47 -23.09 -2.57
CA GLU A 58 10.11 -24.35 -1.93
C GLU A 58 8.97 -25.07 -2.64
N LEU A 59 7.91 -24.37 -3.04
CA LEU A 59 6.84 -24.97 -3.85
C LEU A 59 7.38 -25.49 -5.19
N MET A 60 8.23 -24.72 -5.87
CA MET A 60 8.83 -25.15 -7.13
C MET A 60 9.73 -26.38 -6.93
N LYS A 61 10.58 -26.38 -5.90
CA LYS A 61 11.40 -27.55 -5.54
C LYS A 61 10.53 -28.75 -5.22
N ALA A 62 9.50 -28.60 -4.41
CA ALA A 62 8.59 -29.69 -4.07
C ALA A 62 7.94 -30.29 -5.34
N GLY A 63 7.51 -29.47 -6.29
CA GLY A 63 6.93 -29.94 -7.54
C GLY A 63 7.92 -30.53 -8.54
N LEU A 64 9.17 -30.05 -8.57
CA LEU A 64 10.19 -30.46 -9.56
C LEU A 64 11.05 -31.64 -9.10
N THR A 65 11.25 -31.84 -7.80
CA THR A 65 12.09 -32.93 -7.24
C THR A 65 11.29 -34.23 -7.03
N GLN A 66 10.12 -34.34 -7.65
CA GLN A 66 9.07 -35.27 -7.28
C GLN A 66 9.29 -36.68 -7.84
N ASP A 67 10.13 -37.45 -7.14
CA ASP A 67 10.44 -38.87 -7.43
C ASP A 67 9.71 -39.85 -6.49
N ARG A 68 8.88 -39.33 -5.56
CA ARG A 68 8.17 -40.14 -4.55
C ARG A 68 6.69 -40.24 -4.91
N TYR A 69 6.25 -41.47 -5.23
CA TYR A 69 4.85 -41.88 -5.23
C TYR A 69 4.14 -41.29 -4.00
N TRP A 70 3.29 -40.28 -4.18
CA TRP A 70 2.33 -39.93 -3.16
C TRP A 70 1.38 -41.12 -3.03
N ASP A 71 1.21 -41.66 -1.82
CA ASP A 71 -0.04 -42.30 -1.45
C ASP A 71 -1.11 -41.19 -1.46
N LEU A 72 -1.66 -40.93 -2.64
CA LEU A 72 -2.73 -39.97 -2.91
C LEU A 72 -4.05 -40.49 -2.35
N GLY A 73 -4.07 -40.81 -1.06
CA GLY A 73 -5.31 -40.94 -0.31
C GLY A 73 -6.05 -39.58 -0.35
N PRO A 74 -7.38 -39.57 -0.54
CA PRO A 74 -8.14 -38.31 -0.61
C PRO A 74 -7.94 -37.40 0.62
N GLN A 75 -7.63 -37.99 1.78
CA GLN A 75 -7.40 -37.27 3.04
C GLN A 75 -6.00 -36.65 3.14
N SER A 76 -4.96 -37.30 2.61
CA SER A 76 -3.58 -36.79 2.61
C SER A 76 -3.38 -35.70 1.56
N ALA A 77 -4.01 -35.84 0.38
CA ALA A 77 -3.96 -34.85 -0.68
C ALA A 77 -4.66 -33.53 -0.28
N SER A 78 -5.85 -33.62 0.33
CA SER A 78 -6.61 -32.44 0.77
C SER A 78 -5.92 -31.67 1.90
N GLY A 79 -5.28 -32.36 2.86
CA GLY A 79 -4.49 -31.74 3.91
C GLY A 79 -3.26 -30.98 3.38
N LEU A 80 -2.54 -31.56 2.41
CA LEU A 80 -1.38 -30.93 1.78
C LEU A 80 -1.77 -29.66 1.00
N VAL A 81 -2.85 -29.75 0.22
CA VAL A 81 -3.38 -28.60 -0.54
C VAL A 81 -3.85 -27.50 0.40
N ALA A 82 -4.61 -27.84 1.45
CA ALA A 82 -5.08 -26.86 2.43
C ALA A 82 -3.91 -26.15 3.14
N ALA A 83 -2.89 -26.90 3.57
CA ALA A 83 -1.69 -26.32 4.19
C ALA A 83 -0.93 -25.39 3.24
N SER A 84 -0.79 -25.79 1.97
CA SER A 84 -0.12 -24.98 0.93
C SER A 84 -0.87 -23.68 0.65
N VAL A 85 -2.20 -23.74 0.59
CA VAL A 85 -3.05 -22.55 0.43
C VAL A 85 -2.94 -21.63 1.64
N LEU A 86 -2.98 -22.17 2.86
CA LEU A 86 -2.84 -21.37 4.08
C LEU A 86 -1.48 -20.68 4.15
N ASN A 87 -0.41 -21.38 3.76
CA ASN A 87 0.94 -20.83 3.73
C ASN A 87 1.05 -19.68 2.72
N CYS A 88 0.54 -19.87 1.49
CA CYS A 88 0.45 -18.80 0.50
C CYS A 88 -0.35 -17.60 1.00
N LEU A 89 -1.49 -17.82 1.68
CA LEU A 89 -2.29 -16.73 2.24
C LEU A 89 -1.51 -15.95 3.31
N TRP A 90 -0.77 -16.64 4.17
CA TRP A 90 0.07 -16.01 5.19
C TRP A 90 1.17 -15.14 4.56
N VAL A 91 1.83 -15.68 3.55
CA VAL A 91 2.90 -15.02 2.79
C VAL A 91 2.38 -13.80 2.01
N MET A 92 1.13 -13.82 1.55
CA MET A 92 0.49 -12.67 0.88
C MET A 92 -0.13 -11.64 1.83
N SER A 93 -0.32 -11.99 3.11
CA SER A 93 -0.84 -11.09 4.16
C SER A 93 -0.15 -9.72 4.20
N PRO A 94 1.20 -9.61 4.23
CA PRO A 94 1.86 -8.31 4.28
C PRO A 94 1.58 -7.43 3.05
N LEU A 95 1.39 -8.03 1.88
CA LEU A 95 1.03 -7.28 0.66
C LEU A 95 -0.38 -6.69 0.78
N LEU A 96 -1.34 -7.49 1.25
CA LEU A 96 -2.72 -7.06 1.49
C LEU A 96 -2.79 -5.98 2.57
N ALA A 97 -2.08 -6.17 3.69
CA ALA A 97 -1.96 -5.19 4.75
C ALA A 97 -1.38 -3.87 4.23
N GLY A 98 -0.38 -3.94 3.35
CA GLY A 98 0.19 -2.78 2.69
C GLY A 98 -0.82 -1.96 1.89
N VAL A 99 -1.60 -2.63 1.04
CA VAL A 99 -2.67 -1.98 0.26
C VAL A 99 -3.68 -1.32 1.19
N CYS A 100 -4.07 -1.97 2.29
CA CYS A 100 -4.96 -1.38 3.29
C CYS A 100 -4.36 -0.13 3.93
N VAL A 101 -3.08 -0.16 4.33
CA VAL A 101 -2.38 1.01 4.91
C VAL A 101 -2.37 2.17 3.92
N ILE A 102 -2.09 1.91 2.65
CA ILE A 102 -2.12 2.92 1.58
C ILE A 102 -3.50 3.56 1.44
N ILE A 103 -4.56 2.75 1.43
CA ILE A 103 -5.94 3.22 1.33
C ILE A 103 -6.28 4.10 2.54
N VAL A 104 -5.91 3.68 3.75
CA VAL A 104 -6.12 4.46 4.98
C VAL A 104 -5.37 5.79 4.92
N LEU A 105 -4.09 5.78 4.55
CA LEU A 105 -3.29 7.01 4.46
C LEU A 105 -3.87 8.01 3.45
N ASN A 106 -4.32 7.52 2.29
CA ASN A 106 -4.91 8.36 1.25
C ASN A 106 -6.28 8.93 1.68
N HIS A 107 -7.07 8.17 2.44
CA HIS A 107 -8.40 8.57 2.87
C HIS A 107 -8.41 9.46 4.13
N TRP A 108 -7.50 9.21 5.09
CA TRP A 108 -7.49 9.86 6.41
C TRP A 108 -6.50 11.03 6.51
N GLY A 109 -5.41 11.02 5.73
CA GLY A 109 -4.42 12.10 5.74
C GLY A 109 -5.01 13.49 5.44
N PRO A 110 -5.97 13.63 4.50
CA PRO A 110 -6.58 14.93 4.18
C PRO A 110 -7.66 15.40 5.17
N SER A 111 -8.33 14.50 5.90
CA SER A 111 -9.49 14.84 6.76
C SER A 111 -9.13 15.15 8.21
N GLY A 112 -7.98 14.66 8.70
CA GLY A 112 -7.60 14.77 10.11
C GLY A 112 -7.01 16.11 10.57
N ILE A 113 -6.61 17.00 9.65
CA ILE A 113 -6.03 18.32 10.01
C ILE A 113 -7.10 19.42 10.05
N MET A 114 -8.38 19.08 9.85
CA MET A 114 -9.53 19.97 10.02
C MET A 114 -9.97 20.00 11.50
N PHE A 115 -9.01 20.15 12.41
CA PHE A 115 -9.26 20.53 13.80
C PHE A 115 -8.58 21.87 14.03
N LEU A 116 -9.29 22.95 13.74
CA LEU A 116 -9.12 24.19 14.50
C LEU A 116 -10.37 24.37 15.36
N PRO A 117 -10.28 24.24 16.70
CA PRO A 117 -11.21 24.91 17.59
C PRO A 117 -10.99 26.42 17.50
N GLU A 118 -12.09 27.16 17.61
CA GLU A 118 -12.24 28.62 17.60
C GLU A 118 -11.99 29.35 16.25
#